data_AF-A0A7S0F6Z0-F1
#
_entry.id   AF-A0A7S0F6Z0-F1
#
_cell.length_a   1.000
_cell.length_b   1.000
_cell.length_c   1.000
_cell.angle_alpha   90.00
_cell.angle_beta   90.00
_cell.angle_gamma   90.00
#
_symmetry.space_group_name_H-M   'P 1'
#
loop_
_entity.id
_entity.type
_entity.pdbx_description
1 polymer ?
#
loop_
_entity_poly.entity_id
_entity_poly.type
_entity_poly.pdbx_seq_one_letter_code
_entity_poly.pdbx_strand_id
1 'polypeptide(L)'
;EKFLAPVNPTASRYFGIPTEIASYSVHKFANPISFDTGKTGFAMTKAKRDKFLVHTFLLFMIAQGPAMTIPDLNGISSELKLPVVDAGQLLRMAGCVAIKNSKKTTAVALKLPLVFPGPRRAARSKR
;
A
#
# COMPACT_ATOMS: atom_id res chain seq x y z
N GLU A 1 4.17 -1.63 16.93
CA GLU A 1 4.71 -1.90 15.57
C GLU A 1 4.96 -3.40 15.44
N LYS A 2 4.82 -3.99 14.26
CA LYS A 2 5.12 -5.43 14.08
C LYS A 2 6.60 -5.60 13.75
N PHE A 3 7.29 -6.42 14.54
CA PHE A 3 8.67 -6.84 14.29
C PHE A 3 8.70 -7.82 13.12
N LEU A 4 9.63 -7.61 12.20
CA LEU A 4 9.94 -8.48 11.07
C LEU A 4 11.35 -9.00 11.24
N ALA A 5 11.48 -10.33 11.24
CA ALA A 5 12.78 -10.97 11.23
C ALA A 5 13.53 -10.68 9.91
N PRO A 6 14.87 -10.77 9.90
CA PRO A 6 15.65 -10.71 8.68
C PRO A 6 15.18 -11.74 7.65
N VAL A 7 15.37 -11.41 6.36
CA VAL A 7 15.00 -12.32 5.26
C VAL A 7 15.84 -13.60 5.36
N ASN A 8 15.17 -14.75 5.45
CA ASN A 8 15.84 -16.04 5.47
C ASN A 8 16.17 -16.47 4.02
N PRO A 9 17.46 -16.64 3.66
CA PRO A 9 17.85 -16.99 2.30
C PRO A 9 17.34 -18.38 1.88
N THR A 10 17.14 -19.30 2.82
CA THR A 10 16.64 -20.65 2.53
C THR A 10 15.15 -20.64 2.19
N ALA A 11 14.38 -19.70 2.75
CA ALA A 11 12.94 -19.58 2.47
C ALA A 11 12.64 -19.11 1.04
N SER A 12 13.55 -18.35 0.42
CA SER A 12 13.40 -17.86 -0.96
C SER A 12 13.21 -18.98 -1.99
N ARG A 13 13.85 -20.14 -1.75
CA ARG A 13 13.81 -21.32 -2.63
C ARG A 13 12.41 -21.93 -2.75
N TYR A 14 11.57 -21.75 -1.73
CA TYR A 14 10.23 -22.34 -1.69
C TYR A 14 9.14 -21.43 -2.25
N PHE A 15 9.35 -20.11 -2.21
CA PHE A 15 8.37 -19.12 -2.68
C PHE A 15 8.66 -18.59 -4.09
N GLY A 16 9.81 -18.94 -4.68
CA GLY A 16 10.19 -18.50 -6.03
C GLY A 16 10.49 -17.00 -6.13
N ILE A 17 10.63 -16.30 -4.99
CA ILE A 17 10.98 -14.88 -4.94
C ILE A 17 12.48 -14.78 -4.66
N PRO A 18 13.29 -14.18 -5.57
CA PRO A 18 14.71 -13.96 -5.34
C PRO A 18 14.98 -13.22 -4.03
N THR A 19 16.02 -13.66 -3.31
CA THR A 19 16.43 -13.09 -2.02
C THR A 19 16.66 -11.59 -2.07
N GLU A 20 17.14 -11.11 -3.21
CA GLU A 20 17.47 -9.72 -3.49
C GLU A 20 16.19 -8.89 -3.52
N ILE A 21 15.13 -9.40 -4.15
CA ILE A 21 13.82 -8.73 -4.24
C ILE A 21 13.15 -8.67 -2.86
N ALA A 22 13.18 -9.79 -2.13
CA ALA A 22 12.64 -9.85 -0.77
C ALA A 22 13.37 -8.86 0.16
N SER A 23 14.70 -8.87 0.14
CA SER A 23 15.54 -7.96 0.94
C SER A 23 15.28 -6.51 0.57
N TYR A 24 15.26 -6.19 -0.72
CA TYR A 24 14.97 -4.84 -1.19
C TYR A 24 13.59 -4.35 -0.75
N SER A 25 12.57 -5.21 -0.80
CA SER A 25 11.21 -4.90 -0.37
C SER A 25 11.17 -4.56 1.12
N VAL A 26 11.83 -5.36 1.96
CA VAL A 26 11.92 -5.11 3.40
C VAL A 26 12.65 -3.80 3.69
N HIS A 27 13.79 -3.53 3.03
CA HIS A 27 14.50 -2.26 3.20
C HIS A 27 13.69 -1.04 2.71
N LYS A 28 12.87 -1.20 1.68
CA LYS A 28 12.04 -0.11 1.14
C LYS A 28 10.87 0.23 2.08
N PHE A 29 10.20 -0.80 2.58
CA PHE A 29 8.91 -0.68 3.30
C PHE A 29 9.00 -0.96 4.81
N ALA A 30 10.19 -1.16 5.35
CA ALA A 30 10.41 -1.19 6.80
C ALA A 30 11.60 -0.31 7.17
N ASN A 31 11.83 -0.17 8.47
CA ASN A 31 12.99 0.48 9.04
C ASN A 31 13.82 -0.57 9.79
N PRO A 32 15.15 -0.59 9.64
CA PRO A 32 15.99 -1.45 10.45
C PRO A 32 15.88 -1.01 11.92
N ILE A 33 15.84 -1.99 12.82
CA ILE A 33 15.84 -1.78 14.26
C ILE A 33 16.84 -2.73 14.90
N SER A 34 17.55 -2.23 15.91
CA SER A 34 18.42 -3.02 16.77
C SER A 34 17.92 -2.86 18.20
N PHE A 35 17.71 -3.97 18.88
CA PHE A 35 17.43 -3.97 20.31
C PHE A 35 18.72 -4.10 21.11
N ASP A 36 18.75 -3.55 22.32
CA ASP A 36 19.89 -3.64 23.25
C ASP A 36 20.23 -5.09 23.64
N THR A 37 19.29 -6.02 23.42
CA THR A 37 19.48 -7.47 23.58
C THR A 37 20.27 -8.13 22.44
N GLY A 38 20.80 -7.35 21.48
CA GLY A 38 21.56 -7.83 20.32
C GLY A 38 20.70 -8.36 19.16
N LYS A 39 19.37 -8.32 19.28
CA LYS A 39 18.46 -8.73 18.21
C LYS A 39 18.31 -7.62 17.18
N THR A 40 18.67 -7.91 15.94
CA THR A 40 18.46 -7.03 14.79
C THR A 40 17.26 -7.50 13.96
N GLY A 41 16.47 -6.56 13.46
CA GLY A 41 15.37 -6.86 12.54
C GLY A 41 14.80 -5.60 11.92
N PHE A 42 13.52 -5.65 11.57
CA PHE A 42 12.84 -4.55 10.93
C PHE A 42 11.52 -4.22 11.61
N ALA A 43 11.16 -2.94 11.62
CA ALA A 43 9.86 -2.46 12.08
C ALA A 43 9.16 -1.70 10.94
N MET A 44 7.87 -1.97 10.76
CA MET A 44 7.05 -1.25 9.78
C MET A 44 6.22 -0.18 10.50
N THR A 45 6.55 1.09 10.27
CA THR A 45 5.75 2.23 10.72
C THR A 45 4.46 2.33 9.91
N LYS A 46 3.46 3.07 10.41
CA LYS A 46 2.20 3.30 9.67
C LYS A 46 2.46 3.90 8.28
N ALA A 47 3.29 4.93 8.19
CA ALA A 47 3.60 5.58 6.91
C ALA A 47 4.25 4.62 5.89
N LYS A 48 5.13 3.73 6.37
CA LYS A 48 5.77 2.71 5.53
C LYS A 48 4.78 1.63 5.08
N ARG A 49 3.86 1.21 5.96
CA ARG A 49 2.75 0.32 5.63
C ARG A 49 1.83 0.94 4.58
N ASP A 50 1.43 2.20 4.77
CA ASP A 50 0.56 2.91 3.84
C ASP A 50 1.22 3.04 2.47
N LYS A 51 2.53 3.33 2.44
CA LYS A 51 3.33 3.34 1.21
C LYS A 51 3.34 1.98 0.51
N PHE A 52 3.54 0.89 1.26
CA PHE A 52 3.48 -0.47 0.73
C PHE A 52 2.11 -0.77 0.12
N LEU A 53 1.03 -0.48 0.84
CA LEU A 53 -0.35 -0.70 0.39
C LEU A 53 -0.65 0.05 -0.91
N VAL A 54 -0.22 1.31 -1.03
CA VAL A 54 -0.36 2.09 -2.26
C VAL A 54 0.35 1.40 -3.44
N HIS A 55 1.58 0.90 -3.25
CA HIS A 55 2.30 0.19 -4.32
C HIS A 55 1.56 -1.08 -4.73
N THR A 56 1.04 -1.84 -3.76
CA THR A 56 0.24 -3.04 -4.02
C THR A 56 -1.03 -2.71 -4.82
N PHE A 57 -1.74 -1.64 -4.46
CA PHE A 57 -2.92 -1.22 -5.23
C PHE A 57 -2.58 -0.78 -6.66
N LEU A 58 -1.47 -0.07 -6.86
CA LEU A 58 -1.03 0.33 -8.19
C LEU A 58 -0.62 -0.89 -9.04
N LEU A 59 0.09 -1.86 -8.46
CA LEU A 59 0.41 -3.12 -9.15
C LEU A 59 -0.85 -3.89 -9.52
N PHE A 60 -1.82 -3.97 -8.61
CA PHE A 60 -3.10 -4.59 -8.90
C PHE A 60 -3.85 -3.87 -10.03
N MET A 61 -3.84 -2.54 -10.03
CA MET A 61 -4.44 -1.73 -11.09
C MET A 61 -3.78 -1.95 -12.46
N ILE A 62 -2.45 -2.08 -12.50
CA ILE A 62 -1.70 -2.41 -13.72
C ILE A 62 -2.06 -3.81 -14.21
N ALA A 63 -2.18 -4.78 -13.28
CA ALA A 63 -2.53 -6.16 -13.60
C ALA A 63 -3.96 -6.32 -14.17
N GLN A 64 -4.87 -5.41 -13.86
CA GLN A 64 -6.23 -5.38 -14.44
C GLN A 64 -6.25 -4.93 -15.91
N GLY A 65 -5.15 -4.39 -16.42
CA GLY A 65 -4.98 -4.03 -17.84
C GLY A 65 -4.89 -2.52 -18.10
N PRO A 66 -4.91 -2.11 -19.38
CA PRO A 66 -4.53 -0.77 -19.81
C PRO A 66 -5.48 0.34 -19.35
N ALA A 67 -6.70 -0.02 -18.91
CA ALA A 67 -7.68 0.94 -18.43
C ALA A 67 -7.31 1.55 -17.07
N MET A 68 -6.33 0.97 -16.35
CA MET A 68 -5.87 1.45 -15.03
C MET A 68 -7.05 1.68 -14.06
N THR A 69 -7.95 0.70 -13.98
CA THR A 69 -9.15 0.76 -13.15
C THR A 69 -9.26 -0.43 -12.21
N ILE A 70 -9.77 -0.19 -11.01
CA ILE A 70 -10.20 -1.20 -10.06
C ILE A 70 -11.73 -1.11 -9.99
N PRO A 71 -12.46 -2.04 -10.63
CA PRO A 71 -13.92 -1.97 -10.75
C PRO A 71 -14.67 -2.25 -9.43
N ASP A 72 -14.02 -2.98 -8.53
CA ASP A 72 -14.51 -3.24 -7.18
C ASP A 72 -13.34 -3.25 -6.19
N LEU A 73 -13.29 -2.24 -5.33
CA LEU A 73 -12.28 -2.13 -4.29
C LEU A 73 -12.50 -3.12 -3.14
N ASN A 74 -13.72 -3.66 -2.98
CA ASN A 74 -14.07 -4.52 -1.85
C ASN A 74 -13.20 -5.77 -1.80
N GLY A 75 -12.99 -6.45 -2.94
CA GLY A 75 -12.21 -7.68 -3.03
C GLY A 75 -10.79 -7.52 -2.48
N ILE A 76 -10.00 -6.63 -3.10
CA ILE A 76 -8.61 -6.39 -2.69
C ILE A 76 -8.52 -5.79 -1.27
N SER A 77 -9.49 -4.96 -0.87
CA SER A 77 -9.48 -4.38 0.49
C SER A 77 -9.68 -5.45 1.58
N SER A 78 -10.52 -6.46 1.31
CA SER A 78 -10.75 -7.60 2.19
C SER A 78 -9.50 -8.47 2.32
N GLU A 79 -8.85 -8.80 1.20
CA GLU A 79 -7.60 -9.56 1.17
C GLU A 79 -6.47 -8.86 1.95
N LEU A 80 -6.37 -7.55 1.81
CA LEU A 80 -5.37 -6.73 2.51
C LEU A 80 -5.77 -6.36 3.95
N LYS A 81 -6.95 -6.81 4.41
CA LYS A 81 -7.52 -6.48 5.72
C LYS A 81 -7.50 -4.97 6.00
N LEU A 82 -7.91 -4.20 5.01
CA LEU A 82 -7.97 -2.73 5.04
C LEU A 82 -9.42 -2.28 4.78
N PRO A 83 -10.00 -1.40 5.60
CA PRO A 83 -11.31 -0.84 5.31
C PRO A 83 -11.36 -0.16 3.93
N VAL A 84 -12.44 -0.36 3.19
CA VAL A 84 -12.64 0.21 1.84
C VAL A 84 -12.47 1.73 1.84
N VAL A 85 -12.90 2.40 2.92
CA VAL A 85 -12.76 3.84 3.09
C VAL A 85 -11.28 4.26 3.14
N ASP A 86 -10.47 3.52 3.89
CA ASP A 86 -9.03 3.80 4.01
C ASP A 86 -8.29 3.47 2.71
N ALA A 87 -8.65 2.36 2.05
CA ALA A 87 -8.15 2.01 0.73
C ALA A 87 -8.43 3.12 -0.30
N GLY A 88 -9.67 3.65 -0.29
CA GLY A 88 -10.06 4.76 -1.15
C GLY A 88 -9.30 6.06 -0.85
N GLN A 89 -9.00 6.33 0.42
CA GLN A 89 -8.17 7.49 0.81
C GLN A 89 -6.72 7.34 0.32
N LEU A 90 -6.12 6.16 0.50
CA LEU A 90 -4.76 5.87 0.01
C LEU A 90 -4.67 6.04 -1.50
N LEU A 91 -5.63 5.48 -2.25
CA LEU A 91 -5.70 5.61 -3.70
C LEU A 91 -5.92 7.06 -4.15
N ARG A 92 -6.73 7.83 -3.41
CA ARG A 92 -6.88 9.27 -3.67
C ARG A 92 -5.57 10.03 -3.48
N MET A 93 -4.80 9.72 -2.43
CA MET A 93 -3.47 10.31 -2.24
C MET A 93 -2.49 9.92 -3.36
N ALA A 94 -2.67 8.76 -3.99
CA ALA A 94 -1.92 8.33 -5.16
C ALA A 94 -2.40 8.97 -6.48
N GLY A 95 -3.37 9.88 -6.45
CA GLY A 95 -3.91 10.56 -7.63
C GLY A 95 -5.05 9.80 -8.34
N CYS A 96 -5.58 8.72 -7.74
CA CYS A 96 -6.72 8.01 -8.28
C CYS A 96 -8.04 8.74 -7.98
N VAL A 97 -9.01 8.57 -8.88
CA VAL A 97 -10.33 9.18 -8.79
C VAL A 97 -11.38 8.08 -8.61
N ALA A 98 -12.34 8.31 -7.70
CA ALA A 98 -13.47 7.42 -7.55
C ALA A 98 -14.38 7.50 -8.79
N ILE A 99 -14.82 6.34 -9.29
CA ILE A 99 -15.76 6.24 -10.40
C ILE A 99 -17.13 5.87 -9.84
N LYS A 100 -18.17 6.54 -10.31
CA LYS A 100 -19.55 6.11 -10.06
C LYS A 100 -19.81 4.83 -10.86
N ASN A 101 -19.97 3.71 -10.16
CA ASN A 101 -20.38 2.44 -10.76
C ASN A 101 -21.88 2.21 -10.51
N SER A 102 -22.59 1.69 -11.51
CA SER A 102 -24.02 1.30 -11.40
C SER A 102 -24.25 0.26 -10.29
N LYS A 103 -23.21 -0.49 -9.89
CA LYS A 103 -23.27 -1.58 -8.93
C LYS A 103 -23.18 -1.17 -7.45
N LYS A 104 -23.24 0.14 -7.12
CA LYS A 104 -22.99 0.68 -5.76
C LYS A 104 -21.63 0.27 -5.15
N THR A 105 -20.71 -0.28 -5.95
CA THR A 105 -19.36 -0.63 -5.51
C THR A 105 -18.44 0.59 -5.61
N THR A 106 -17.44 0.63 -4.73
CA THR A 106 -16.41 1.68 -4.80
C THR A 106 -15.42 1.30 -5.89
N ALA A 107 -15.56 1.92 -7.07
CA ALA A 107 -14.62 1.78 -8.17
C ALA A 107 -13.63 2.95 -8.16
N VAL A 108 -12.39 2.69 -8.58
CA VAL A 108 -11.31 3.71 -8.60
C VAL A 108 -10.50 3.57 -9.88
N ALA A 109 -10.04 4.69 -10.42
CA ALA A 109 -9.18 4.68 -11.60
C ALA A 109 -8.09 5.74 -11.53
N LEU A 110 -6.98 5.47 -12.21
CA LEU A 110 -5.96 6.47 -12.48
C LEU A 110 -6.29 7.14 -13.82
N LYS A 111 -6.60 8.43 -13.80
CA LYS A 111 -6.93 9.22 -15.00
C LYS A 111 -5.84 10.25 -15.27
N LEU A 112 -5.64 10.57 -16.55
CA LEU A 112 -4.78 11.66 -16.99
C LEU A 112 -5.61 12.93 -17.27
N PRO A 113 -5.11 14.13 -16.93
CA PRO A 113 -3.88 14.39 -16.16
C PRO A 113 -4.00 13.91 -14.71
N LEU A 114 -2.87 13.56 -14.08
CA LEU A 114 -2.84 13.16 -12.67
C LEU A 114 -3.22 14.35 -11.78
N VAL A 115 -4.21 14.14 -10.91
CA VAL A 115 -4.65 15.15 -9.94
C VAL A 115 -4.40 14.64 -8.54
N PHE A 116 -3.49 15.29 -7.84
CA PHE A 116 -3.23 14.99 -6.43
C PHE A 116 -4.07 15.91 -5.54
N PRO A 117 -4.60 15.41 -4.41
CA PRO A 117 -5.29 16.26 -3.45
C PRO A 117 -4.33 17.34 -2.94
N GLY A 118 -4.81 18.59 -2.91
CA GLY A 118 -4.04 19.68 -2.32
C GLY A 118 -3.71 19.41 -0.84
N PRO A 119 -2.69 20.08 -0.28
CA PRO A 119 -2.34 19.93 1.12
C PRO A 119 -3.59 20.19 1.97
N ARG A 120 -3.94 19.24 2.85
CA ARG A 120 -5.02 19.41 3.83
C ARG A 120 -4.63 20.58 4.73
N ARG A 121 -5.07 21.80 4.40
CA ARG A 121 -5.03 22.91 5.35
C ARG A 121 -5.88 22.45 6.52
N ALA A 122 -5.27 22.30 7.70
CA ALA A 122 -6.01 22.07 8.92
C ALA A 122 -7.06 23.18 8.99
N ALA A 123 -8.33 22.82 8.83
CA ALA A 123 -9.41 23.78 9.02
C ALA A 123 -9.22 24.30 10.44
N ARG A 124 -8.89 25.60 10.56
CA ARG A 124 -8.75 26.29 11.84
C ARG A 124 -10.02 26.00 12.62
N SER A 125 -9.91 25.11 13.61
CA SER A 125 -10.99 24.84 14.56
C SER A 125 -11.33 26.20 15.17
N LYS A 126 -12.50 26.73 14.80
CA LYS A 126 -13.08 27.86 15.53
C LYS A 126 -13.43 27.29 16.90
N ARG A 127 -12.54 27.52 17.86
CA ARG A 127 -12.93 27.66 19.27
C ARG A 127 -13.72 28.95 19.41
#